data_AF-A0A656K1N6-F1
#
_entry.id   AF-A0A656K1N6-F1
#
_cell.length_a   1.000
_cell.length_b   1.000
_cell.length_c   1.000
_cell.angle_alpha   90.00
_cell.angle_beta   90.00
_cell.angle_gamma   90.00
#
_symmetry.space_group_name_H-M   'P 1'
#
loop_
_entity.id
_entity.type
_entity.pdbx_description
1 polymer ?
#
loop_
_entity_poly.entity_id
_entity_poly.type
_entity_poly.pdbx_seq_one_letter_code
_entity_poly.pdbx_strand_id
1 'polypeptide(L)'
;ALQRLSLPWLQHAGVEVAMLRLDRIDSLISGNKWFKLSDHLRQAVTVGAQGVISLGGAHSNHLHALAAAGKRFGFPTVGLLRGHAQQTPTVLDLQAFGMQLHWLGYAGYRARHAADFWQPWQAHYPELYPIAEGGGGLAGALGCARLREMVDSQLGLLAEAGAHPVYGAMAVPDDHGVAENIMAVLGEAAGSQEKASSELPAACVL
;
A
#
# COMPACT_ATOMS: atom_id res chain seq x y z
N ALA A 1 -5.29 -1.58 14.20
CA ALA A 1 -4.74 -1.54 15.57
C ALA A 1 -3.49 -2.40 15.63
N LEU A 2 -2.51 -2.02 16.44
CA LEU A 2 -1.29 -2.77 16.66
C LEU A 2 -1.60 -4.01 17.51
N GLN A 3 -1.22 -5.20 17.03
CA GLN A 3 -1.51 -6.49 17.66
C GLN A 3 -0.19 -7.21 17.95
N ARG A 4 0.04 -7.59 19.22
CA ARG A 4 1.20 -8.44 19.56
C ARG A 4 1.07 -9.82 18.91
N LEU A 5 2.17 -10.29 18.34
CA LEU A 5 2.28 -11.66 17.84
C LEU A 5 2.81 -12.55 18.97
N SER A 6 2.05 -13.58 19.33
CA SER A 6 2.46 -14.57 20.32
C SER A 6 2.79 -15.88 19.62
N LEU A 7 4.05 -16.05 19.22
CA LEU A 7 4.54 -17.26 18.57
C LEU A 7 5.60 -17.94 19.46
N PRO A 8 5.62 -19.29 19.55
CA PRO A 8 6.55 -20.00 20.44
C PRO A 8 8.02 -19.66 20.20
N TRP A 9 8.42 -19.46 18.95
CA TRP A 9 9.79 -19.13 18.59
C TRP A 9 10.18 -17.68 18.92
N LEU A 10 9.22 -16.74 18.94
CA LEU A 10 9.43 -15.37 19.41
C LEU A 10 9.69 -15.34 20.92
N GLN A 11 8.91 -16.12 21.66
CA GLN A 11 9.08 -16.28 23.10
C GLN A 11 10.44 -16.93 23.43
N HIS A 12 10.84 -17.96 22.67
CA HIS A 12 12.14 -18.61 22.84
C HIS A 12 13.32 -17.67 22.54
N ALA A 13 13.17 -16.76 21.58
CA ALA A 13 14.19 -15.77 21.22
C ALA A 13 14.22 -14.56 22.18
N GLY A 14 13.26 -14.43 23.10
CA GLY A 14 13.13 -13.24 23.95
C GLY A 14 12.81 -11.96 23.18
N VAL A 15 12.15 -12.09 22.02
CA VAL A 15 11.84 -11.00 21.11
C VAL A 15 10.33 -10.75 21.10
N GLU A 16 9.93 -9.48 21.31
CA GLU A 16 8.54 -9.06 21.14
C GLU A 16 8.33 -8.45 19.75
N VAL A 17 7.30 -8.93 19.04
CA VAL A 17 6.87 -8.41 17.74
C VAL A 17 5.42 -8.00 17.80
N ALA A 18 5.10 -6.86 17.20
CA ALA A 18 3.73 -6.40 17.02
C ALA A 18 3.45 -6.11 15.54
N MET A 19 2.22 -6.35 15.11
CA MET A 19 1.79 -6.18 13.73
C MET A 19 0.65 -5.17 13.67
N LEU A 20 0.79 -4.15 12.82
CA LEU A 20 -0.29 -3.20 12.60
C LEU A 20 -1.29 -3.83 11.64
N ARG A 21 -2.45 -4.24 12.17
CA ARG A 21 -3.53 -4.91 11.43
C ARG A 21 -4.25 -3.97 10.48
N LEU A 22 -3.58 -3.60 9.38
CA LEU A 22 -4.14 -2.74 8.35
C LEU A 22 -5.18 -3.46 7.47
N ASP A 23 -5.14 -4.79 7.45
CA ASP A 23 -6.16 -5.66 6.85
C ASP A 23 -7.55 -5.47 7.48
N ARG A 24 -7.61 -5.07 8.76
CA ARG A 24 -8.88 -4.82 9.46
C ARG A 24 -9.49 -3.45 9.16
N ILE A 25 -8.80 -2.61 8.38
CA ILE A 25 -9.30 -1.26 8.04
C ILE A 25 -10.42 -1.36 7.00
N ASP A 26 -10.27 -2.24 6.02
CA ASP A 26 -11.24 -2.41 4.94
C ASP A 26 -11.12 -3.82 4.37
N SER A 27 -12.25 -4.54 4.29
CA SER A 27 -12.30 -5.91 3.76
C SER A 27 -12.08 -5.99 2.25
N LEU A 28 -12.25 -4.87 1.53
CA LEU A 28 -12.13 -4.79 0.08
C LEU A 28 -10.82 -4.10 -0.36
N ILE A 29 -10.31 -3.17 0.44
CA ILE A 29 -9.12 -2.38 0.13
C ILE A 29 -7.99 -2.77 1.07
N SER A 30 -6.98 -3.49 0.56
CA SER A 30 -5.77 -3.80 1.34
C SER A 30 -5.18 -2.53 1.96
N GLY A 31 -4.99 -2.54 3.28
CA GLY A 31 -4.75 -1.32 4.04
C GLY A 31 -3.54 -0.51 3.59
N ASN A 32 -2.42 -1.13 3.18
CA ASN A 32 -1.25 -0.39 2.64
C ASN A 32 -1.55 0.45 1.38
N LYS A 33 -2.54 0.02 0.58
CA LYS A 33 -2.94 0.71 -0.64
C LYS A 33 -3.90 1.83 -0.38
N TRP A 34 -4.75 1.67 0.63
CA TRP A 34 -5.61 2.75 1.12
C TRP A 34 -4.80 3.99 1.47
N PHE A 35 -3.71 3.84 2.23
CA PHE A 35 -2.89 5.01 2.62
C PHE A 35 -2.29 5.73 1.42
N LYS A 36 -1.81 5.00 0.41
CA LYS A 36 -1.27 5.59 -0.83
C LYS A 36 -2.36 6.27 -1.66
N LEU A 37 -3.58 5.75 -1.67
CA LEU A 37 -4.70 6.27 -2.45
C LEU A 37 -5.45 7.41 -1.75
N SER A 38 -5.50 7.43 -0.42
CA SER A 38 -6.36 8.32 0.36
C SER A 38 -6.10 9.81 0.11
N ASP A 39 -4.84 10.22 -0.01
CA ASP A 39 -4.49 11.62 -0.28
C ASP A 39 -4.77 12.00 -1.74
N HIS A 40 -4.63 11.07 -2.70
CA HIS A 40 -5.03 11.29 -4.10
C HIS A 40 -6.56 11.43 -4.23
N LEU A 41 -7.33 10.59 -3.53
CA LEU A 41 -8.79 10.69 -3.50
C LEU A 41 -9.23 12.00 -2.84
N ARG A 42 -8.55 12.45 -1.78
CA ARG A 42 -8.81 13.76 -1.17
C ARG A 42 -8.56 14.91 -2.15
N GLN A 43 -7.47 14.84 -2.93
CA GLN A 43 -7.20 15.83 -3.98
C GLN A 43 -8.29 15.83 -5.03
N ALA A 44 -8.72 14.66 -5.51
CA ALA A 44 -9.83 14.52 -6.46
C ALA A 44 -11.11 15.19 -5.94
N VAL A 45 -11.45 14.97 -4.67
CA VAL A 45 -12.59 15.64 -4.01
C VAL A 45 -12.40 17.15 -3.92
N THR A 46 -11.19 17.61 -3.58
CA THR A 46 -10.88 19.04 -3.44
C THR A 46 -11.04 19.81 -4.75
N VAL A 47 -10.70 19.18 -5.88
CA VAL A 47 -10.88 19.76 -7.22
C VAL A 47 -12.28 19.53 -7.79
N GLY A 48 -13.19 18.91 -7.03
CA GLY A 48 -14.56 18.65 -7.45
C GLY A 48 -14.70 17.56 -8.53
N ALA A 49 -13.74 16.66 -8.64
CA ALA A 49 -13.82 15.55 -9.59
C ALA A 49 -14.94 14.58 -9.21
N GLN A 50 -15.62 14.04 -10.22
CA GLN A 50 -16.72 13.10 -10.01
C GLN A 50 -16.22 11.66 -9.85
N GLY A 51 -15.01 11.38 -10.32
CA GLY A 51 -14.35 10.08 -10.20
C GLY A 51 -12.87 10.16 -10.55
N VAL A 52 -12.25 9.02 -10.84
CA VAL A 52 -10.79 8.90 -11.01
C VAL A 52 -10.38 7.99 -12.15
N ILE A 53 -9.26 8.32 -12.78
CA ILE A 53 -8.64 7.52 -13.83
C ILE A 53 -7.19 7.22 -13.46
N SER A 54 -6.77 5.97 -13.64
CA SER A 54 -5.40 5.55 -13.33
C SER A 54 -4.94 4.46 -14.28
N LEU A 55 -3.65 4.11 -14.21
CA LEU A 55 -3.02 3.11 -15.07
C LEU A 55 -2.28 2.02 -14.28
N GLY A 56 -2.12 0.86 -14.91
CA GLY A 56 -1.47 -0.32 -14.32
C GLY A 56 -1.39 -1.53 -15.27
N GLY A 57 -0.81 -2.63 -14.81
CA GLY A 57 -0.87 -3.93 -15.52
C GLY A 57 -2.11 -4.76 -15.19
N ALA A 58 -2.26 -5.91 -15.86
CA ALA A 58 -3.35 -6.86 -15.66
C ALA A 58 -3.39 -7.53 -14.26
N HIS A 59 -2.33 -7.40 -13.46
CA HIS A 59 -2.26 -7.84 -12.06
C HIS A 59 -2.03 -6.66 -11.12
N SER A 60 -2.44 -5.45 -11.53
CA SER A 60 -2.19 -4.24 -10.77
C SER A 60 -3.04 -4.22 -9.51
N ASN A 61 -2.38 -4.47 -8.39
CA ASN A 61 -3.00 -4.29 -7.10
C ASN A 61 -3.36 -2.80 -6.85
N HIS A 62 -2.79 -1.83 -7.57
CA HIS A 62 -3.15 -0.41 -7.45
C HIS A 62 -4.51 -0.13 -8.08
N LEU A 63 -4.72 -0.63 -9.30
CA LEU A 63 -6.02 -0.53 -9.97
C LEU A 63 -7.09 -1.28 -9.18
N HIS A 64 -6.75 -2.45 -8.61
CA HIS A 64 -7.66 -3.22 -7.77
C HIS A 64 -8.19 -2.42 -6.59
N ALA A 65 -7.29 -1.81 -5.81
CA ALA A 65 -7.66 -0.98 -4.66
C ALA A 65 -8.44 0.28 -5.08
N LEU A 66 -8.11 0.88 -6.23
CA LEU A 66 -8.84 2.03 -6.77
C LEU A 66 -10.27 1.67 -7.19
N ALA A 67 -10.44 0.55 -7.90
CA ALA A 67 -11.75 0.03 -8.30
C ALA A 67 -12.60 -0.34 -7.08
N ALA A 68 -11.99 -0.98 -6.09
CA ALA A 68 -12.62 -1.30 -4.81
C ALA A 68 -13.12 -0.03 -4.09
N ALA A 69 -12.29 1.03 -4.06
CA ALA A 69 -12.70 2.33 -3.52
C ALA A 69 -13.86 2.95 -4.31
N GLY A 70 -13.79 2.94 -5.64
CA GLY A 70 -14.88 3.44 -6.49
C GLY A 70 -16.21 2.75 -6.22
N LYS A 71 -16.21 1.41 -6.15
CA LYS A 71 -17.37 0.62 -5.76
C LYS A 71 -17.89 0.98 -4.37
N ARG A 72 -16.99 1.07 -3.39
CA ARG A 72 -17.34 1.30 -1.99
C ARG A 72 -17.94 2.68 -1.74
N PHE A 73 -17.38 3.70 -2.37
CA PHE A 73 -17.78 5.10 -2.15
C PHE A 73 -18.69 5.65 -3.25
N GLY A 74 -18.99 4.87 -4.29
CA GLY A 74 -19.97 5.22 -5.31
C GLY A 74 -19.47 6.25 -6.35
N PHE A 75 -18.17 6.25 -6.68
CA PHE A 75 -17.62 7.13 -7.72
C PHE A 75 -17.11 6.34 -8.95
N PRO A 76 -17.18 6.91 -10.17
CA PRO A 76 -16.69 6.25 -11.38
C PRO A 76 -15.18 6.05 -11.35
N THR A 77 -14.74 4.90 -11.88
CA THR A 77 -13.33 4.57 -12.01
C THR A 77 -13.00 4.11 -13.43
N VAL A 78 -11.86 4.56 -13.94
CA VAL A 78 -11.31 4.15 -15.23
C VAL A 78 -9.89 3.61 -15.05
N GLY A 79 -9.62 2.44 -15.63
CA GLY A 79 -8.33 1.78 -15.64
C GLY A 79 -7.71 1.76 -17.05
N LEU A 80 -6.50 2.27 -17.18
CA LEU A 80 -5.69 2.19 -18.40
C LEU A 80 -4.66 1.07 -18.25
N LEU A 81 -4.89 -0.06 -18.93
CA LEU A 81 -4.15 -1.30 -18.75
C LEU A 81 -3.00 -1.44 -19.74
N ARG A 82 -1.85 -1.92 -19.24
CA ARG A 82 -0.71 -2.32 -20.04
C ARG A 82 -1.00 -3.58 -20.86
N GLY A 83 -0.60 -3.57 -22.13
CA GLY A 83 -0.62 -4.76 -22.97
C GLY A 83 -1.97 -5.00 -23.64
N HIS A 84 -2.27 -6.26 -23.94
CA HIS A 84 -3.47 -6.68 -24.64
C HIS A 84 -4.52 -7.22 -23.68
N ALA A 85 -5.76 -7.31 -24.15
CA ALA A 85 -6.87 -7.84 -23.37
C ALA A 85 -6.56 -9.22 -22.79
N GLN A 86 -6.68 -9.33 -21.47
CA GLN A 86 -6.42 -10.54 -20.70
C GLN A 86 -7.46 -10.66 -19.58
N GLN A 87 -7.85 -11.89 -19.26
CA GLN A 87 -8.75 -12.20 -18.15
C GLN A 87 -7.93 -12.80 -17.01
N THR A 88 -7.56 -11.93 -16.06
CA THR A 88 -6.89 -12.31 -14.82
C THR A 88 -7.89 -12.15 -13.66
N PRO A 89 -7.66 -12.77 -12.48
CA PRO A 89 -8.50 -12.52 -11.31
C PRO A 89 -8.64 -11.04 -10.98
N THR A 90 -7.54 -10.27 -11.08
CA THR A 90 -7.58 -8.82 -10.88
C THR A 90 -8.48 -8.14 -11.90
N VAL A 91 -8.36 -8.44 -13.20
CA VAL A 91 -9.20 -7.80 -14.25
C VAL A 91 -10.68 -8.11 -14.03
N LEU A 92 -11.01 -9.35 -13.66
CA LEU A 92 -12.38 -9.74 -13.33
C LEU A 92 -12.93 -8.93 -12.15
N ASP A 93 -12.13 -8.74 -11.09
CA ASP A 93 -12.50 -7.89 -9.96
C ASP A 93 -12.69 -6.44 -10.38
N LEU A 94 -11.80 -5.87 -11.22
CA LEU A 94 -11.95 -4.48 -11.71
C LEU A 94 -13.30 -4.30 -12.40
N GLN A 95 -13.68 -5.25 -13.26
CA GLN A 95 -14.96 -5.23 -13.98
C GLN A 95 -16.14 -5.41 -13.01
N ALA A 96 -16.05 -6.37 -12.08
CA ALA A 96 -17.07 -6.60 -11.05
C ALA A 96 -17.23 -5.44 -10.05
N PHE A 97 -16.21 -4.57 -9.97
CA PHE A 97 -16.25 -3.33 -9.22
C PHE A 97 -16.73 -2.12 -10.05
N GLY A 98 -17.06 -2.33 -11.33
CA GLY A 98 -17.59 -1.30 -12.21
C GLY A 98 -16.54 -0.38 -12.82
N MET A 99 -15.25 -0.74 -12.74
CA MET A 99 -14.18 0.02 -13.40
C MET A 99 -14.24 -0.18 -14.92
N GLN A 100 -14.25 0.92 -15.68
CA GLN A 100 -14.12 0.88 -17.13
C GLN A 100 -12.66 0.64 -17.53
N LEU A 101 -12.40 -0.26 -18.49
CA LEU A 101 -11.05 -0.70 -18.82
C LEU A 101 -10.66 -0.35 -20.25
N HIS A 102 -9.49 0.25 -20.43
CA HIS A 102 -8.88 0.54 -21.73
C HIS A 102 -7.51 -0.13 -21.84
N TRP A 103 -7.30 -0.96 -22.86
CA TRP A 103 -6.03 -1.63 -23.09
C TRP A 103 -5.14 -0.79 -24.02
N LEU A 104 -4.00 -0.33 -23.50
CA LEU A 104 -3.11 0.61 -24.20
C LEU A 104 -2.08 -0.08 -25.12
N GLY A 105 -2.03 -1.41 -25.13
CA GLY A 105 -0.89 -2.13 -25.69
C GLY A 105 0.40 -1.85 -24.90
N TYR A 106 1.52 -2.37 -25.39
CA TYR A 106 2.82 -2.10 -24.78
C TYR A 106 3.38 -0.73 -25.18
N ALA A 107 3.13 -0.28 -26.41
CA ALA A 107 3.61 1.01 -26.90
C ALA A 107 2.87 2.17 -26.23
N GLY A 108 1.53 2.14 -26.19
CA GLY A 108 0.74 3.17 -25.52
C GLY A 108 1.05 3.27 -24.03
N TYR A 109 1.26 2.14 -23.35
CA TYR A 109 1.65 2.18 -21.93
C TYR A 109 3.05 2.75 -21.69
N ARG A 110 3.99 2.61 -22.62
CA ARG A 110 5.32 3.25 -22.50
C ARG A 110 5.23 4.78 -22.62
N ALA A 111 4.26 5.28 -23.38
CA ALA A 111 4.03 6.72 -23.53
C ALA A 111 3.49 7.39 -22.25
N ARG A 112 3.18 6.64 -21.18
CA ARG A 112 2.63 7.19 -19.92
C ARG A 112 3.46 8.29 -19.24
N HIS A 113 4.74 8.38 -19.56
CA HIS A 113 5.66 9.39 -19.03
C HIS A 113 5.79 10.61 -19.95
N ALA A 114 5.14 10.62 -21.11
CA ALA A 114 5.09 11.77 -21.99
C ALA A 114 4.23 12.87 -21.36
N ALA A 115 4.63 14.14 -21.56
CA ALA A 115 3.97 15.29 -20.96
C ALA A 115 2.50 15.45 -21.41
N ASP A 116 2.18 14.97 -22.61
CA ASP A 116 0.88 15.03 -23.25
C ASP A 116 0.02 13.78 -23.03
N PHE A 117 0.55 12.74 -22.37
CA PHE A 117 -0.12 11.44 -22.24
C PHE A 117 -1.56 11.53 -21.72
N TRP A 118 -1.80 12.40 -20.74
CA TRP A 118 -3.10 12.54 -20.09
C TRP A 118 -4.11 13.37 -20.88
N GLN A 119 -3.66 14.20 -21.83
CA GLN A 119 -4.54 15.10 -22.60
C GLN A 119 -5.70 14.37 -23.29
N PRO A 120 -5.49 13.28 -24.08
CA PRO A 120 -6.60 12.57 -24.71
C PRO A 120 -7.57 11.95 -23.69
N TRP A 121 -7.06 11.51 -22.54
CA TRP A 121 -7.88 10.92 -21.48
C TRP A 121 -8.70 11.96 -20.73
N GLN A 122 -8.13 13.13 -20.45
CA GLN A 122 -8.85 14.25 -19.87
C GLN A 122 -9.90 14.80 -20.83
N ALA A 123 -9.65 14.76 -22.14
CA ALA A 123 -10.66 15.14 -23.13
C ALA A 123 -11.83 14.13 -23.19
N HIS A 124 -11.54 12.83 -23.02
CA HIS A 124 -12.56 11.78 -23.02
C HIS A 124 -13.32 11.69 -21.69
N TYR A 125 -12.65 12.02 -20.58
CA TYR A 125 -13.14 11.95 -19.20
C TYR A 125 -12.85 13.25 -18.44
N PRO A 126 -13.47 14.39 -18.82
CA PRO A 126 -13.17 15.70 -18.25
C PRO A 126 -13.50 15.82 -16.76
N GLU A 127 -14.40 14.98 -16.26
CA GLU A 127 -14.83 14.92 -14.87
C GLU A 127 -13.97 14.01 -13.97
N LEU A 128 -13.01 13.27 -14.54
CA LEU A 128 -12.19 12.32 -13.79
C LEU A 128 -10.80 12.87 -13.47
N TYR A 129 -10.37 12.68 -12.22
CA TYR A 129 -9.04 13.07 -11.79
C TYR A 129 -7.98 12.01 -12.15
N PRO A 130 -6.89 12.39 -12.85
CA PRO A 130 -5.83 11.45 -13.20
C PRO A 130 -4.90 11.16 -12.02
N ILE A 131 -4.67 9.88 -11.77
CA ILE A 131 -3.72 9.37 -10.76
C ILE A 131 -2.62 8.58 -11.48
N ALA A 132 -1.37 8.93 -11.22
CA ALA A 132 -0.21 8.25 -11.81
C ALA A 132 -0.07 6.79 -11.32
N GLU A 133 0.69 5.99 -12.08
CA GLU A 133 0.92 4.57 -11.80
C GLU A 133 1.38 4.34 -10.35
N GLY A 134 0.75 3.40 -9.66
CA GLY A 134 1.13 2.96 -8.31
C GLY A 134 0.81 3.95 -7.18
N GLY A 135 0.14 5.07 -7.47
CA GLY A 135 -0.18 6.09 -6.47
C GLY A 135 1.06 6.72 -5.82
N GLY A 136 2.22 6.59 -6.47
CA GLY A 136 3.49 7.15 -6.01
C GLY A 136 3.53 8.69 -6.09
N GLY A 137 4.58 9.28 -5.54
CA GLY A 137 4.74 10.73 -5.41
C GLY A 137 4.61 11.20 -3.96
N LEU A 138 4.74 12.51 -3.72
CA LEU A 138 4.74 13.10 -2.38
C LEU A 138 3.50 12.71 -1.57
N ALA A 139 2.31 12.68 -2.22
CA ALA A 139 1.05 12.26 -1.59
C ALA A 139 1.07 10.80 -1.11
N GLY A 140 1.60 9.87 -1.91
CA GLY A 140 1.73 8.46 -1.51
C GLY A 140 2.75 8.25 -0.39
N ALA A 141 3.83 9.04 -0.37
CA ALA A 141 4.84 9.02 0.69
C ALA A 141 4.31 9.59 2.02
N LEU A 142 3.50 10.66 1.97
CA LEU A 142 2.81 11.23 3.13
C LEU A 142 1.78 10.25 3.73
N GLY A 143 1.05 9.51 2.90
CA GLY A 143 0.20 8.42 3.36
C GLY A 143 0.95 7.35 4.15
N CYS A 144 2.17 6.99 3.74
CA CYS A 144 3.05 6.10 4.49
C CYS A 144 3.63 6.74 5.77
N ALA A 145 3.77 8.07 5.83
CA ALA A 145 4.21 8.75 7.04
C ALA A 145 3.17 8.63 8.18
N ARG A 146 1.86 8.68 7.86
CA ARG A 146 0.79 8.40 8.83
C ARG A 146 0.86 7.00 9.43
N LEU A 147 1.35 6.01 8.67
CA LEU A 147 1.54 4.66 9.20
C LEU A 147 2.58 4.65 10.33
N ARG A 148 3.66 5.41 10.19
CA ARG A 148 4.66 5.57 11.25
C ARG A 148 4.06 6.24 12.48
N GLU A 149 3.33 7.33 12.32
CA GLU A 149 2.64 7.99 13.44
C GLU A 149 1.67 7.05 14.19
N MET A 150 0.94 6.21 13.45
CA MET A 150 0.05 5.20 14.05
C MET A 150 0.82 4.12 14.81
N VAL A 151 2.01 3.73 14.32
CA VAL A 151 2.90 2.78 14.96
C VAL A 151 3.52 3.40 16.21
N ASP A 152 4.09 4.60 16.12
CA ASP A 152 4.75 5.30 17.23
C ASP A 152 3.79 5.58 18.39
N SER A 153 2.57 6.04 18.08
CA SER A 153 1.54 6.32 19.09
C SER A 153 1.03 5.07 19.82
N GLN A 154 1.14 3.88 19.21
CA GLN A 154 0.69 2.61 19.80
C GLN A 154 1.85 1.77 20.37
N LEU A 155 3.07 1.99 19.91
CA LEU A 155 4.29 1.36 20.42
C LEU A 155 4.58 1.78 21.85
N GLY A 156 4.43 3.06 22.19
CA GLY A 156 4.61 3.54 23.56
C GLY A 156 3.71 2.81 24.56
N LEU A 157 2.45 2.56 24.18
CA LEU A 157 1.48 1.83 24.99
C LEU A 157 1.81 0.33 25.14
N LEU A 158 2.55 -0.27 24.20
CA LEU A 158 3.02 -1.65 24.31
C LEU A 158 4.37 -1.76 25.02
N ALA A 159 5.23 -0.75 24.90
CA ALA A 159 6.56 -0.70 25.53
C ALA A 159 6.47 -0.45 27.05
N GLU A 160 5.45 0.26 27.53
CA GLU A 160 5.20 0.46 28.97
C GLU A 160 4.84 -0.82 29.74
N ALA A 161 4.64 -1.96 29.06
CA ALA A 161 4.56 -3.27 29.71
C ALA A 161 5.94 -3.86 30.10
N GLY A 162 7.05 -3.20 29.76
CA GLY A 162 8.28 -3.20 30.54
C GLY A 162 9.16 -4.46 30.57
N ALA A 163 9.04 -5.42 29.64
CA ALA A 163 9.86 -6.63 29.68
C ALA A 163 10.95 -6.70 28.59
N HIS A 164 10.67 -6.30 27.34
CA HIS A 164 11.61 -6.49 26.21
C HIS A 164 11.53 -5.37 25.17
N PRO A 165 12.62 -5.09 24.41
CA PRO A 165 12.57 -4.18 23.27
C PRO A 165 11.65 -4.74 22.17
N VAL A 166 10.80 -3.90 21.59
CA VAL A 166 9.97 -4.26 20.43
C VAL A 166 10.74 -3.87 19.16
N TYR A 167 11.11 -4.86 18.35
CA TYR A 167 12.09 -4.68 17.27
C TYR A 167 11.47 -4.35 15.89
N GLY A 168 10.15 -4.23 15.78
CA GLY A 168 9.53 -3.80 14.52
C GLY A 168 8.01 -3.90 14.52
N ALA A 169 7.40 -3.09 13.64
CA ALA A 169 5.99 -3.16 13.32
C ALA A 169 5.82 -3.40 11.82
N MET A 170 5.25 -4.55 11.46
CA MET A 170 4.94 -4.87 10.07
C MET A 170 3.47 -4.55 9.78
N ALA A 171 3.20 -4.04 8.58
CA ALA A 171 1.87 -3.80 8.07
C ALA A 171 1.65 -4.73 6.87
N VAL A 172 1.26 -5.98 7.13
CA VAL A 172 0.99 -6.97 6.08
C VAL A 172 -0.25 -7.76 6.49
N PRO A 173 -1.16 -8.09 5.55
CA PRO A 173 -2.26 -9.01 5.84
C PRO A 173 -1.76 -10.38 6.32
N ASP A 174 -2.55 -11.04 7.17
CA ASP A 174 -2.22 -12.33 7.79
C ASP A 174 -1.91 -13.45 6.76
N ASP A 175 -2.43 -13.33 5.53
CA ASP A 175 -2.39 -14.36 4.48
C ASP A 175 -1.12 -14.32 3.59
N HIS A 176 -0.15 -13.45 3.88
CA HIS A 176 1.04 -13.23 3.04
C HIS A 176 2.38 -13.71 3.66
N GLY A 177 2.38 -14.84 4.37
CA GLY A 177 3.62 -15.48 4.85
C GLY A 177 4.39 -14.63 5.86
N VAL A 178 3.65 -14.01 6.80
CA VAL A 178 4.19 -13.09 7.82
C VAL A 178 5.29 -13.77 8.64
N ALA A 179 5.13 -15.06 8.98
CA ALA A 179 6.12 -15.80 9.75
C ALA A 179 7.43 -16.00 8.97
N GLU A 180 7.35 -16.40 7.71
CA GLU A 180 8.51 -16.61 6.84
C GLU A 180 9.28 -15.30 6.59
N ASN A 181 8.56 -14.20 6.36
CA ASN A 181 9.17 -12.88 6.15
C ASN A 181 9.84 -12.34 7.42
N ILE A 182 9.23 -12.51 8.60
CA ILE A 182 9.86 -12.12 9.87
C ILE A 182 11.11 -12.97 10.14
N MET A 183 11.06 -14.29 9.89
CA MET A 183 12.25 -15.13 10.05
C MET A 183 13.38 -14.75 9.10
N ALA A 184 13.08 -14.35 7.86
CA ALA A 184 14.09 -13.87 6.92
C ALA A 184 14.78 -12.58 7.43
N VAL A 185 13.99 -11.59 7.88
CA VAL A 185 14.51 -10.33 8.42
C VAL A 185 15.34 -10.54 9.69
N LEU A 186 14.87 -11.39 10.61
CA LEU A 186 15.62 -11.72 11.83
C LEU A 186 16.88 -12.54 11.54
N GLY A 187 16.85 -13.42 10.54
CA GLY A 187 18.03 -14.17 10.09
C GLY A 187 19.11 -13.26 9.49
N GLU A 188 18.71 -12.24 8.72
CA GLU A 188 19.62 -11.21 8.20
C GLU A 188 20.20 -10.32 9.32
N ALA A 189 19.40 -9.96 10.32
CA ALA A 189 19.84 -9.20 11.49
C ALA A 189 20.79 -10.00 12.42
N ALA A 190 20.59 -11.32 12.54
CA ALA A 190 21.48 -12.19 13.30
C ALA A 190 22.85 -12.38 12.63
N GLY A 191 22.93 -12.34 11.29
CA GLY A 191 24.18 -12.40 10.53
C GLY A 191 25.04 -11.14 10.60
N SER A 192 24.52 -10.04 11.15
CA SER A 192 25.20 -8.74 11.22
C SER A 192 25.70 -8.37 12.63
N GLN A 193 25.56 -9.26 13.63
CA GLN A 193 25.97 -9.01 15.02
C GLN A 193 27.38 -9.47 15.42
N GLU A 194 28.39 -9.41 14.54
CA GLU A 194 29.77 -9.72 14.96
C GLU A 194 30.74 -8.53 15.07
N LYS A 195 30.36 -7.30 14.69
CA LYS A 195 31.18 -6.09 14.94
C LYS A 195 30.36 -4.81 15.03
N ALA A 196 30.04 -4.37 16.24
CA ALA A 196 30.07 -2.95 16.63
C ALA A 196 29.68 -2.81 18.11
N SER A 197 30.69 -2.69 18.98
CA SER A 197 30.55 -2.18 20.33
C SER A 197 30.53 -0.64 20.33
N SER A 198 29.67 -0.13 21.21
CA SER A 198 29.57 1.22 21.79
C SER A 198 29.28 2.42 20.87
N GLU A 199 28.11 3.02 21.16
CA GLU A 199 27.63 4.38 20.84
C GLU A 199 26.96 4.62 19.47
N LEU A 200 25.63 4.48 19.44
CA LEU A 200 24.73 5.12 18.47
C LEU A 200 23.49 5.67 19.19
N PRO A 201 23.07 6.94 18.95
CA PRO A 201 21.89 7.54 19.58
C PRO A 201 20.57 7.02 18.97
N ALA A 202 19.52 7.04 19.80
CA ALA A 202 18.23 6.35 19.63
C ALA A 202 17.27 6.93 18.57
N ALA A 203 17.77 7.40 17.43
CA ALA A 203 16.95 7.74 16.27
C ALA A 203 17.61 7.18 15.01
N CYS A 204 16.84 6.42 14.22
CA CYS A 204 17.26 5.54 13.13
C CYS A 204 17.79 4.19 13.57
N VAL A 205 17.02 3.12 13.31
CA VAL A 205 17.37 2.16 12.24
C VAL A 205 16.04 1.67 11.60
N LEU A 206 16.10 1.52 10.27
CA LEU A 206 15.04 1.29 9.28
C LEU A 206 14.23 -0.01 9.44
#